data_AF-E4WTZ3-F1
#
_entry.id   AF-E4WTZ3-F1
#
_cell.length_a   1.000
_cell.length_b   1.000
_cell.length_c   1.000
_cell.angle_alpha   90.00
_cell.angle_beta   90.00
_cell.angle_gamma   90.00
#
_symmetry.space_group_name_H-M   'P 1'
#
loop_
_entity.id
_entity.type
_entity.pdbx_description
1 polymer ?
#
loop_
_entity_poly.entity_id
_entity_poly.type
_entity_poly.pdbx_seq_one_letter_code
_entity_poly.pdbx_strand_id
1 'polypeptide(L)'
;MYIAIRHLQPFLGASVQVLRLWGTPTADQDDINFYEIVADQCKQSVNGNPILEIDGYENGAGNTTRYVVPVFAFLNAPEVYLHATVRICFENGMSLVCTKTCISQDYRRRRSIKNLEDASETITWGPIHIVRPETDDQGVGEATLKVANEEESISSEVKLIIVVAIGTACVLVLGVILGVLLKRSIQRKEFS
;
A
#
# COMPACT_ATOMS: atom_id res chain seq x y z
N MET A 1 -9.49 -8.56 -5.68
CA MET A 1 -10.74 -9.13 -5.15
C MET A 1 -11.91 -8.24 -5.56
N TYR A 2 -12.99 -8.85 -6.03
CA TYR A 2 -14.20 -8.15 -6.45
C TYR A 2 -15.30 -8.40 -5.41
N ILE A 3 -15.91 -7.33 -4.90
CA ILE A 3 -16.95 -7.40 -3.87
C ILE A 3 -18.20 -6.74 -4.43
N ALA A 4 -19.34 -7.41 -4.32
CA ALA A 4 -20.62 -6.86 -4.73
C ALA A 4 -21.68 -7.10 -3.65
N ILE A 5 -22.40 -6.05 -3.29
CA ILE A 5 -23.54 -6.11 -2.38
C ILE A 5 -24.77 -5.69 -3.18
N ARG A 6 -25.80 -6.54 -3.18
CA ARG A 6 -27.00 -6.35 -4.01
C ARG A 6 -28.26 -6.66 -3.22
N HIS A 7 -29.26 -5.80 -3.35
CA HIS A 7 -30.61 -6.07 -2.90
C HIS A 7 -31.34 -6.94 -3.94
N LEU A 8 -31.79 -8.13 -3.55
CA LEU A 8 -32.34 -9.12 -4.48
C LEU A 8 -33.75 -8.77 -4.98
N GLN A 9 -34.55 -8.09 -4.17
CA GLN A 9 -35.94 -7.73 -4.47
C GLN A 9 -36.17 -6.22 -4.31
N PRO A 10 -35.55 -5.38 -5.14
CA PRO A 10 -35.65 -3.93 -5.00
C PRO A 10 -37.08 -3.45 -5.25
N PHE A 11 -37.62 -2.72 -4.27
CA PHE A 11 -38.77 -1.86 -4.49
C PHE A 11 -38.32 -0.62 -5.31
N LEU A 12 -39.26 0.02 -6.00
CA LEU A 12 -38.95 1.20 -6.81
C LEU A 12 -38.47 2.35 -5.90
N GLY A 13 -37.31 2.93 -6.21
CA GLY A 13 -36.69 3.96 -5.36
C GLY A 13 -35.94 3.44 -4.14
N ALA A 14 -35.68 2.12 -4.04
CA ALA A 14 -34.80 1.57 -3.02
C ALA A 14 -33.33 1.50 -3.49
N SER A 15 -32.40 2.03 -2.68
CA SER A 15 -30.95 1.90 -2.91
C SER A 15 -30.25 1.22 -1.73
N VAL A 16 -29.14 0.55 -2.03
CA VAL A 16 -28.26 -0.07 -1.04
C VAL A 16 -27.13 0.90 -0.73
N GLN A 17 -26.93 1.17 0.55
CA GLN A 17 -25.78 1.95 1.01
C GLN A 17 -24.92 1.11 1.96
N VAL A 18 -23.63 1.06 1.67
CA VAL A 18 -22.59 0.47 2.50
C VAL A 18 -22.06 1.56 3.43
N LEU A 19 -22.30 1.41 4.73
CA LEU A 19 -21.84 2.33 5.76
C LEU A 19 -20.37 2.07 6.13
N ARG A 20 -20.01 0.79 6.24
CA ARG A 20 -18.66 0.32 6.57
C ARG A 20 -18.42 -1.02 5.89
N LEU A 21 -17.21 -1.26 5.40
CA LEU A 21 -16.76 -2.54 4.83
C LEU A 21 -15.34 -2.77 5.33
N TRP A 22 -15.10 -3.89 6.01
CA TRP A 22 -13.79 -4.20 6.57
C TRP A 22 -13.51 -5.70 6.53
N GLY A 23 -12.24 -6.07 6.65
CA GLY A 23 -11.84 -7.45 6.85
C GLY A 23 -11.23 -7.68 8.22
N THR A 24 -11.27 -8.92 8.70
CA THR A 24 -10.65 -9.40 9.96
C THR A 24 -10.01 -10.78 9.72
N PRO A 25 -9.04 -11.21 10.56
CA PRO A 25 -8.42 -12.53 10.46
C PRO A 25 -9.28 -13.65 11.06
N THR A 26 -10.33 -13.31 11.82
CA THR A 26 -11.24 -14.26 12.48
C THR A 26 -12.70 -13.93 12.13
N ALA A 27 -13.62 -14.83 12.44
CA ALA A 27 -15.04 -14.57 12.23
C ALA A 27 -15.62 -13.47 13.14
N ASP A 28 -14.85 -13.01 14.14
CA ASP A 28 -15.24 -11.92 15.02
C ASP A 28 -15.19 -10.58 14.27
N GLN A 29 -16.36 -9.94 14.14
CA GLN A 29 -16.49 -8.65 13.48
C GLN A 29 -15.83 -7.50 14.26
N ASP A 30 -15.63 -7.69 15.57
CA ASP A 30 -15.04 -6.72 16.49
C ASP A 30 -13.54 -7.01 16.76
N ASP A 31 -12.92 -7.91 15.98
CA ASP A 31 -11.49 -8.21 16.05
C ASP A 31 -10.67 -6.90 15.96
N ILE A 32 -9.76 -6.71 16.91
CA ILE A 32 -8.89 -5.54 16.98
C ILE A 32 -7.99 -5.43 15.75
N ASN A 33 -7.69 -6.55 15.09
CA ASN A 33 -6.94 -6.61 13.86
C ASN A 33 -7.95 -6.54 12.71
N PHE A 34 -8.23 -5.35 12.22
CA PHE A 34 -9.12 -5.15 11.09
C PHE A 34 -8.48 -4.30 10.00
N TYR A 35 -9.00 -4.48 8.79
CA TYR A 35 -8.61 -3.76 7.60
C TYR A 35 -9.81 -3.04 6.98
N GLU A 36 -9.86 -1.70 7.05
CA GLU A 36 -10.99 -0.91 6.53
C GLU A 36 -10.88 -0.66 5.02
N ILE A 37 -11.94 -1.04 4.30
CA ILE A 37 -12.12 -0.84 2.85
C ILE A 37 -13.06 0.35 2.62
N VAL A 38 -14.17 0.40 3.36
CA VAL A 38 -15.10 1.53 3.39
C VAL A 38 -15.27 1.95 4.84
N ALA A 39 -15.06 3.24 5.12
CA ALA A 39 -15.33 3.85 6.41
C ALA A 39 -16.15 5.12 6.21
N ASP A 40 -17.18 5.29 7.04
CA ASP A 40 -18.14 6.39 6.92
C ASP A 40 -18.68 6.56 5.49
N GLN A 41 -19.07 5.45 4.85
CA GLN A 41 -19.59 5.37 3.47
C GLN A 41 -18.57 5.72 2.37
N CYS A 42 -17.32 6.02 2.74
CA CYS A 42 -16.28 6.43 1.83
C CYS A 42 -15.19 5.36 1.69
N LYS A 43 -14.82 5.09 0.44
CA LYS A 43 -13.69 4.20 0.12
C LYS A 43 -12.39 4.72 0.73
N GLN A 44 -11.64 3.82 1.33
CA GLN A 44 -10.32 4.11 1.88
C GLN A 44 -9.24 3.87 0.82
N SER A 45 -8.02 4.33 1.09
CA SER A 45 -6.83 4.00 0.29
C SER A 45 -6.03 2.92 1.02
N VAL A 46 -5.59 1.90 0.28
CA VAL A 46 -4.81 0.77 0.82
C VAL A 46 -3.33 1.02 0.53
N ASN A 47 -2.54 1.42 1.54
CA ASN A 47 -1.10 1.65 1.36
C ASN A 47 -0.79 2.60 0.17
N GLY A 48 -1.62 3.62 -0.03
CA GLY A 48 -1.52 4.54 -1.17
C GLY A 48 -2.18 4.05 -2.46
N ASN A 49 -2.62 2.78 -2.54
CA ASN A 49 -3.37 2.27 -3.69
C ASN A 49 -4.86 2.61 -3.55
N PRO A 50 -5.45 3.27 -4.55
CA PRO A 50 -6.85 3.62 -4.51
C PRO A 50 -7.73 2.37 -4.59
N ILE A 51 -8.72 2.29 -3.72
CA ILE A 51 -9.84 1.36 -3.89
C ILE A 51 -10.72 1.90 -5.02
N LEU A 52 -11.09 1.01 -5.94
CA LEU A 52 -11.92 1.38 -7.09
C LEU A 52 -13.37 0.98 -6.82
N GLU A 53 -14.25 1.96 -6.95
CA GLU A 53 -15.67 1.71 -7.14
C GLU A 53 -15.89 1.57 -8.66
N ILE A 54 -16.78 0.67 -9.06
CA ILE A 54 -17.02 0.42 -10.48
C ILE A 54 -18.03 1.42 -10.99
N ASP A 55 -17.75 2.05 -12.13
CA ASP A 55 -18.64 3.01 -12.79
C ASP A 55 -20.07 2.45 -12.91
N GLY A 56 -21.04 3.26 -12.49
CA GLY A 56 -22.47 2.90 -12.47
C GLY A 56 -22.90 2.07 -11.26
N TYR A 57 -22.02 1.78 -10.31
CA TYR A 57 -22.32 1.05 -9.06
C TYR A 57 -21.95 1.84 -7.82
N GLU A 58 -22.29 3.13 -7.85
CA GLU A 58 -21.98 4.06 -6.77
C GLU A 58 -22.67 3.68 -5.45
N ASN A 59 -21.95 3.82 -4.35
CA ASN A 59 -22.48 3.55 -3.02
C ASN A 59 -23.73 4.41 -2.72
N GLY A 60 -24.88 3.77 -2.50
CA GLY A 60 -26.14 4.44 -2.20
C GLY A 60 -26.92 4.97 -3.40
N ALA A 61 -26.43 4.79 -4.64
CA ALA A 61 -27.09 5.28 -5.85
C ALA A 61 -28.05 4.28 -6.50
N GLY A 62 -27.95 2.99 -6.17
CA GLY A 62 -28.77 1.96 -6.78
C GLY A 62 -28.92 0.72 -5.91
N ASN A 63 -29.49 -0.33 -6.47
CA ASN A 63 -29.72 -1.60 -5.75
C ASN A 63 -28.45 -2.45 -5.56
N THR A 64 -27.32 -2.03 -6.13
CA THR A 64 -26.07 -2.77 -6.15
C THR A 64 -24.91 -1.80 -6.00
N THR A 65 -23.96 -2.15 -5.12
CA THR A 65 -22.70 -1.44 -4.96
C THR A 65 -21.54 -2.42 -5.17
N ARG A 66 -20.48 -1.98 -5.84
CA ARG A 66 -19.37 -2.84 -6.25
C ARG A 66 -18.01 -2.21 -6.00
N TYR A 67 -17.10 -3.01 -5.47
CA TYR A 67 -15.73 -2.60 -5.17
C TYR A 67 -14.71 -3.56 -5.78
N VAL A 68 -13.61 -2.99 -6.26
CA VAL A 68 -12.40 -3.71 -6.61
C VAL A 68 -11.32 -3.30 -5.62
N VAL A 69 -10.86 -4.28 -4.85
CA VAL A 69 -9.82 -4.10 -3.83
C VAL A 69 -8.62 -5.01 -4.11
N PRO A 70 -7.39 -4.57 -3.81
CA PRO A 70 -6.24 -5.48 -3.76
C PRO A 70 -6.52 -6.65 -2.82
N VAL A 71 -6.01 -7.84 -3.15
CA VAL A 71 -6.03 -8.97 -2.21
C VAL A 71 -5.09 -8.63 -1.05
N PHE A 72 -5.54 -8.84 0.18
CA PHE A 72 -4.77 -8.61 1.39
C PHE A 72 -4.86 -9.84 2.32
N ALA A 73 -3.91 -9.94 3.25
CA ALA A 73 -3.90 -10.96 4.29
C ALA A 73 -3.35 -10.35 5.58
N PHE A 74 -3.73 -10.94 6.70
CA PHE A 74 -3.17 -10.60 8.00
C PHE A 74 -1.87 -11.38 8.23
N LEU A 75 -0.98 -10.85 9.07
CA LEU A 75 0.22 -11.57 9.48
C LEU A 75 -0.20 -12.80 10.30
N ASN A 76 0.38 -13.96 9.97
CA ASN A 76 0.12 -15.25 10.64
C ASN A 76 -1.34 -15.73 10.62
N ALA A 77 -2.21 -15.16 9.77
CA ALA A 77 -3.56 -15.66 9.54
C ALA A 77 -3.79 -15.85 8.03
N PRO A 78 -4.01 -17.10 7.56
CA PRO A 78 -4.24 -17.39 6.16
C PRO A 78 -5.69 -17.12 5.72
N GLU A 79 -6.55 -16.70 6.65
CA GLU A 79 -7.97 -16.46 6.43
C GLU A 79 -8.30 -14.97 6.53
N VAL A 80 -9.28 -14.56 5.73
CA VAL A 80 -9.91 -13.24 5.82
C VAL A 80 -11.41 -13.42 5.88
N TYR A 81 -12.04 -12.79 6.87
CA TYR A 81 -13.48 -12.61 6.94
C TYR A 81 -13.79 -11.18 6.53
N LEU A 82 -14.81 -10.97 5.71
CA LEU A 82 -15.28 -9.66 5.29
C LEU A 82 -16.57 -9.34 6.02
N HIS A 83 -16.70 -8.12 6.51
CA HIS A 83 -17.86 -7.60 7.21
C HIS A 83 -18.33 -6.33 6.53
N ALA A 84 -19.63 -6.16 6.36
CA ALA A 84 -20.21 -4.93 5.84
C ALA A 84 -21.41 -4.50 6.69
N THR A 85 -21.38 -3.28 7.18
CA THR A 85 -22.58 -2.63 7.72
C THR A 85 -23.28 -1.94 6.57
N VAL A 86 -24.52 -2.35 6.30
CA VAL A 86 -25.32 -1.88 5.17
C VAL A 86 -26.66 -1.35 5.66
N ARG A 87 -27.28 -0.46 4.88
CA ARG A 87 -28.67 -0.06 5.08
C ARG A 87 -29.38 0.04 3.74
N ILE A 88 -30.71 -0.11 3.80
CA ILE A 88 -31.58 0.16 2.66
C ILE A 88 -32.13 1.57 2.80
N CYS A 89 -31.98 2.31 1.72
CA CYS A 89 -32.50 3.66 1.57
C CYS A 89 -33.74 3.65 0.70
N PHE A 90 -34.72 4.49 1.01
CA PHE A 90 -35.90 4.71 0.17
C PHE A 90 -35.95 6.17 -0.25
N GLU A 91 -36.15 6.43 -1.54
CA GLU A 91 -36.41 7.76 -2.08
C GLU A 91 -37.90 8.11 -1.86
N ASN A 92 -38.25 8.45 -0.62
CA ASN A 92 -39.62 8.78 -0.24
C ASN A 92 -39.79 10.27 0.08
N GLY A 93 -39.53 11.16 -0.90
CA GLY A 93 -39.96 12.57 -0.92
C GLY A 93 -39.43 13.51 0.19
N MET A 94 -38.93 12.98 1.29
CA MET A 94 -38.25 13.66 2.39
C MET A 94 -36.81 13.14 2.39
N SER A 95 -36.00 13.78 1.54
CA SER A 95 -34.62 13.44 1.19
C SER A 95 -33.77 12.89 2.36
N LEU A 96 -33.54 11.57 2.37
CA LEU A 96 -32.32 10.99 2.92
C LEU A 96 -31.36 10.90 1.74
N VAL A 97 -30.39 11.81 1.69
CA VAL A 97 -29.31 11.72 0.69
C VAL A 97 -28.53 10.44 1.01
N CYS A 98 -28.72 9.41 0.19
CA CYS A 98 -28.08 8.11 0.39
C CYS A 98 -26.76 7.96 -0.35
N THR A 99 -26.44 8.90 -1.22
CA THR A 99 -25.07 9.09 -1.70
C THR A 99 -24.35 10.05 -0.78
N LYS A 100 -23.08 9.76 -0.46
CA LYS A 100 -22.25 10.67 0.31
C LYS A 100 -21.12 11.19 -0.55
N THR A 101 -20.98 12.52 -0.61
CA THR A 101 -19.81 13.12 -1.24
C THR A 101 -18.61 12.97 -0.30
N CYS A 102 -17.65 12.15 -0.71
CA CYS A 102 -16.39 11.97 0.00
C CYS A 102 -15.43 13.09 -0.40
N ILE A 103 -15.18 14.03 0.52
CA ILE A 103 -14.14 15.05 0.31
C ILE A 103 -12.79 14.36 0.50
N SER A 104 -11.91 14.46 -0.49
CA SER A 104 -10.52 14.01 -0.39
C SER A 104 -9.75 14.92 0.58
N GLN A 105 -9.91 14.70 1.87
CA GLN A 105 -9.08 15.30 2.91
C GLN A 105 -8.46 14.18 3.73
N ASP A 106 -7.13 14.22 3.81
CA ASP A 106 -6.29 13.35 4.62
C ASP A 106 -6.94 13.02 5.97
N TYR A 107 -7.23 11.73 6.15
CA TYR A 107 -7.18 10.93 7.37
C TYR A 107 -7.52 11.60 8.72
N ARG A 108 -8.48 12.53 8.79
CA ARG A 108 -9.11 12.90 10.06
C ARG A 108 -10.39 12.11 10.22
N ARG A 109 -10.28 10.94 10.88
CA ARG A 109 -11.42 10.18 11.43
C ARG A 109 -12.28 11.14 12.27
N ARG A 110 -13.33 11.69 11.69
CA ARG A 110 -14.40 12.32 12.45
C ARG A 110 -15.26 11.18 12.97
N ARG A 111 -15.45 11.11 14.29
CA ARG A 111 -16.35 10.15 14.95
C ARG A 111 -17.71 10.17 14.25
N SER A 112 -18.20 8.99 13.86
CA SER A 112 -19.51 8.81 13.26
C SER A 112 -20.60 9.34 14.21
N ILE A 113 -21.61 10.00 13.62
CA ILE A 113 -22.80 10.43 14.36
C ILE A 113 -23.66 9.18 14.58
N LYS A 114 -23.80 8.77 15.85
CA LYS A 114 -24.55 7.58 16.31
C LYS A 114 -26.03 7.52 15.93
N ASN A 115 -26.60 8.58 15.35
CA ASN A 115 -28.04 8.67 15.07
C ASN A 115 -28.47 7.99 13.75
N LEU A 116 -27.59 7.21 13.09
CA LEU A 116 -27.89 6.50 11.84
C LEU A 116 -28.12 4.99 12.02
N GLU A 117 -27.98 4.47 13.24
CA GLU A 117 -27.89 3.02 13.54
C GLU A 117 -29.23 2.28 13.51
N ASP A 118 -30.37 2.98 13.61
CA ASP A 118 -31.69 2.36 13.84
C ASP A 118 -32.23 1.51 12.66
N ALA A 119 -31.56 1.48 11.50
CA ALA A 119 -31.97 0.68 10.33
C ALA A 119 -30.80 0.12 9.52
N SER A 120 -29.68 -0.19 10.18
CA SER A 120 -28.51 -0.82 9.53
C SER A 120 -28.26 -2.22 10.05
N GLU A 121 -27.81 -3.11 9.17
CA GLU A 121 -27.48 -4.50 9.48
C GLU A 121 -26.03 -4.81 9.09
N THR A 122 -25.38 -5.69 9.86
CA THR A 122 -24.03 -6.16 9.52
C THR A 122 -24.07 -7.57 8.95
N ILE A 123 -23.45 -7.74 7.78
CA ILE A 123 -23.32 -9.02 7.09
C ILE A 123 -21.85 -9.44 7.04
N THR A 124 -21.60 -10.73 7.21
CA THR A 124 -20.26 -11.33 7.26
C THR A 124 -20.11 -12.41 6.20
N TRP A 125 -18.97 -12.44 5.51
CA TRP A 125 -18.59 -13.47 4.56
C TRP A 125 -17.21 -14.03 4.90
N GLY A 126 -17.06 -15.36 4.88
CA GLY A 126 -15.75 -15.99 5.07
C GLY A 126 -15.85 -17.42 5.62
N PRO A 127 -14.69 -18.08 5.83
CA PRO A 127 -13.36 -17.55 5.53
C PRO A 127 -13.04 -17.50 4.02
N ILE A 128 -12.27 -16.49 3.64
CA ILE A 128 -11.57 -16.42 2.35
C ILE A 128 -10.12 -16.86 2.62
N HIS A 129 -9.74 -18.02 2.09
CA HIS A 129 -8.38 -18.53 2.24
C HIS A 129 -7.44 -17.83 1.25
N ILE A 130 -6.39 -17.20 1.77
CA ILE A 130 -5.36 -16.52 0.99
C ILE A 130 -4.20 -17.50 0.74
N VAL A 131 -4.11 -18.00 -0.49
CA VAL A 131 -2.96 -18.79 -0.92
C VAL A 131 -1.83 -17.83 -1.28
N ARG A 132 -0.76 -17.84 -0.49
CA ARG A 132 0.48 -17.17 -0.86
C ARG A 132 1.26 -18.13 -1.75
N PRO A 133 1.78 -17.69 -2.92
CA PRO A 133 2.74 -18.51 -3.63
C PRO A 133 3.91 -18.77 -2.69
N GLU A 134 4.30 -20.04 -2.53
CA GLU A 134 5.51 -20.41 -1.81
C GLU A 134 6.69 -19.71 -2.49
N THR A 135 7.16 -18.62 -1.90
CA THR A 135 8.55 -18.22 -2.09
C THR A 135 9.34 -19.21 -1.26
N ASP A 136 10.05 -20.11 -1.93
CA ASP A 136 10.95 -21.11 -1.35
C ASP A 136 11.67 -20.53 -0.12
N ASP A 137 11.21 -20.92 1.07
CA ASP A 137 11.59 -20.34 2.35
C ASP A 137 12.90 -21.00 2.81
N GLN A 138 14.02 -20.50 2.27
CA GLN A 138 15.28 -20.57 2.99
C GLN A 138 15.35 -19.44 4.02
N GLY A 139 14.86 -19.73 5.22
CA GLY A 139 15.51 -19.32 6.45
C GLY A 139 15.14 -17.93 6.99
N VAL A 140 14.44 -17.97 8.13
CA VAL A 140 14.46 -16.99 9.23
C VAL A 140 15.61 -15.98 9.14
N GLY A 141 15.26 -14.73 8.84
CA GLY A 141 16.16 -13.59 8.87
C GLY A 141 15.41 -12.33 9.29
N GLU A 142 15.69 -11.88 10.51
CA GLU A 142 15.33 -10.61 11.13
C GLU A 142 15.25 -9.45 10.14
N ALA A 143 14.12 -8.73 10.13
CA ALA A 143 13.86 -7.60 9.26
C ALA A 143 14.83 -6.44 9.57
N THR A 144 15.99 -6.45 8.93
CA THR A 144 16.87 -5.28 8.81
C THR A 144 16.51 -4.52 7.55
N LEU A 145 16.13 -3.26 7.73
CA LEU A 145 15.79 -2.30 6.69
C LEU A 145 16.97 -2.13 5.73
N LYS A 146 16.98 -2.85 4.60
CA LYS A 146 17.97 -2.66 3.55
C LYS A 146 17.62 -1.41 2.75
N VAL A 147 18.30 -0.31 3.09
CA VAL A 147 18.47 0.85 2.21
C VAL A 147 19.00 0.33 0.88
N ALA A 148 18.26 0.60 -0.20
CA ALA A 148 18.66 0.23 -1.55
C ALA A 148 19.94 1.00 -1.91
N ASN A 149 21.07 0.31 -1.85
CA ASN A 149 22.24 0.72 -2.60
C ASN A 149 22.03 0.23 -4.04
N GLU A 150 21.84 1.18 -4.95
CA GLU A 150 21.96 0.94 -6.39
C GLU A 150 23.41 0.52 -6.68
N GLU A 151 23.69 -0.78 -6.66
CA GLU A 151 24.90 -1.30 -7.27
C GLU A 151 24.71 -1.31 -8.79
N GLU A 152 25.12 -0.21 -9.42
CA GLU A 152 25.21 -0.10 -10.86
C GLU A 152 26.15 -1.20 -11.39
N SER A 153 25.60 -2.15 -12.13
CA SER A 153 26.33 -3.29 -12.69
C SER A 153 27.22 -2.83 -13.85
N ILE A 154 28.38 -2.25 -13.52
CA ILE A 154 29.38 -1.87 -14.52
C ILE A 154 30.00 -3.14 -15.11
N SER A 155 29.88 -3.30 -16.43
CA SER A 155 30.44 -4.42 -17.22
C SER A 155 31.92 -4.67 -16.88
N SER A 156 32.33 -5.95 -16.86
CA SER A 156 33.68 -6.39 -16.48
C SER A 156 34.80 -5.72 -17.29
N GLU A 157 34.52 -5.36 -18.55
CA GLU A 157 35.49 -4.65 -19.40
C GLU A 157 35.74 -3.22 -18.91
N VAL A 158 34.69 -2.54 -18.44
CA VAL A 158 34.78 -1.17 -17.94
C VAL A 158 35.49 -1.12 -16.58
N LYS A 159 35.29 -2.14 -15.74
CA LYS A 159 36.03 -2.28 -14.47
C LYS A 159 37.55 -2.38 -14.70
N LEU A 160 37.96 -3.14 -15.71
CA LEU A 160 39.38 -3.26 -16.07
C LEU A 160 39.95 -1.91 -16.53
N ILE A 161 39.21 -1.17 -17.36
CA ILE A 161 39.62 0.16 -17.85
C ILE A 161 39.81 1.15 -16.68
N ILE A 162 38.88 1.17 -15.72
CA ILE A 162 38.97 2.07 -14.55
C ILE A 162 40.20 1.75 -13.71
N VAL A 163 40.46 0.47 -13.44
CA VAL A 163 41.63 0.05 -12.64
C VAL A 163 42.94 0.45 -13.34
N VAL A 164 43.03 0.26 -14.65
CA VAL A 164 44.22 0.66 -15.44
C VAL A 164 44.39 2.19 -15.44
N ALA A 165 43.31 2.96 -15.59
CA ALA A 165 43.36 4.41 -15.58
C ALA A 165 43.85 4.96 -14.23
N ILE A 166 43.35 4.42 -13.12
CA ILE A 166 43.80 4.81 -11.77
C ILE A 166 45.27 4.43 -11.55
N GLY A 167 45.66 3.21 -11.94
CA GLY A 167 47.04 2.73 -11.81
C GLY A 167 48.05 3.61 -12.56
N THR A 168 47.75 4.01 -13.80
CA THR A 168 48.63 4.89 -14.58
C THR A 168 48.74 6.29 -13.98
N ALA A 169 47.63 6.87 -13.51
CA ALA A 169 47.65 8.17 -12.84
C ALA A 169 48.53 8.14 -11.57
N CYS A 170 48.42 7.10 -10.75
CA CYS A 170 49.22 6.97 -9.53
C CYS A 170 50.74 6.90 -9.82
N VAL A 171 51.14 6.15 -10.86
CA VAL A 171 52.56 6.03 -11.24
C VAL A 171 53.13 7.38 -11.70
N LEU A 172 52.37 8.14 -12.50
CA LEU A 172 52.80 9.46 -12.96
C LEU A 172 52.98 10.43 -11.79
N VAL A 173 52.02 10.46 -10.85
CA VAL A 173 52.10 11.32 -9.67
C VAL A 173 53.30 10.97 -8.80
N LEU A 174 53.53 9.68 -8.52
CA LEU A 174 54.67 9.23 -7.73
C LEU A 174 56.01 9.55 -8.43
N GLY A 175 56.08 9.40 -9.75
CA GLY A 175 57.25 9.77 -10.54
C GLY A 175 57.58 11.26 -10.43
N VAL A 176 56.57 12.13 -10.52
CA VAL A 176 56.76 13.58 -10.37
C VAL A 176 57.21 13.93 -8.94
N ILE A 177 56.59 13.33 -7.91
CA ILE A 177 56.96 13.57 -6.51
C ILE A 177 58.41 13.16 -6.27
N LEU A 178 58.81 11.96 -6.71
CA LEU A 178 60.19 11.49 -6.59
C LEU A 178 61.17 12.39 -7.36
N GLY A 179 60.81 12.83 -8.57
CA GLY A 179 61.61 13.78 -9.35
C GLY A 179 61.82 15.10 -8.62
N VAL A 180 60.78 15.66 -8.00
CA VAL A 180 60.85 16.89 -7.21
C VAL A 180 61.71 16.70 -5.95
N LEU A 181 61.55 15.57 -5.24
CA LEU A 181 62.34 15.25 -4.05
C LEU A 181 63.83 15.07 -4.37
N LEU A 182 64.14 14.36 -5.46
CA LEU A 182 65.51 14.19 -5.92
C LEU A 182 66.13 15.52 -6.33
N LYS A 183 65.42 16.35 -7.10
CA LYS A 183 65.88 17.70 -7.46
C LYS A 183 66.13 18.57 -6.22
N ARG A 184 65.23 18.52 -5.23
CA ARG A 184 65.42 19.23 -3.94
C ARG A 184 66.63 18.70 -3.17
N SER A 185 66.91 17.40 -3.23
CA SER A 185 68.07 16.80 -2.54
C SER A 185 69.40 17.18 -3.19
N ILE A 186 69.45 17.31 -4.52
CA ILE A 186 70.64 17.75 -5.26
C ILE A 186 70.95 19.21 -4.96
N GLN A 187 69.94 20.09 -5.03
CA GLN A 187 70.10 21.50 -4.70
C GLN A 187 70.55 21.73 -3.25
N ARG A 188 70.19 20.82 -2.33
CA ARG A 188 70.64 20.89 -0.93
C ARG A 188 72.11 20.46 -0.73
N LYS A 189 72.68 19.70 -1.67
CA LYS A 189 74.10 19.29 -1.63
C LYS A 189 75.05 20.31 -2.25
N GLU A 190 74.56 21.23 -3.09
CA GLU A 190 75.39 22.32 -3.66
C GLU A 190 75.59 23.52 -2.71
N PHE A 191 74.93 23.53 -1.55
CA PHE A 191 74.98 24.64 -0.58
C PHE A 191 75.55 24.25 0.80
N SER A 192 76.26 23.12 0.88
CA SER A 192 77.05 22.68 2.05
C SER A 192 78.46 22.34 1.64
#